data_AF-A0A7T5RQH9-F1
#
_entry.id   AF-A0A7T5RQH9-F1
#
_cell.length_a   1.000
_cell.length_b   1.000
_cell.length_c   1.000
_cell.angle_alpha   90.00
_cell.angle_beta   90.00
_cell.angle_gamma   90.00
#
_symmetry.space_group_name_H-M   'P 1'
#
loop_
_entity.id
_entity.type
_entity.pdbx_description
1 polymer ?
#
loop_
_entity_poly.entity_id
_entity_poly.type
_entity_poly.pdbx_seq_one_letter_code
_entity_poly.pdbx_strand_id
1 'polypeptide(L)' 'MIQYSASDFKRALLLCGIVGAWLVAINQGSELLAGHFNGVLALRIFLDFATPFTVSSLTALMRNKAN' A
#
# COMPACT_ATOMS: atom_id res chain seq x y z
N MET A 1 0.48 -22.71 14.31
CA MET A 1 -0.42 -22.51 13.17
C MET A 1 -0.73 -21.03 13.12
N ILE A 2 -0.16 -20.29 12.17
CA ILE A 2 -0.31 -18.82 12.10
C ILE A 2 -1.77 -18.55 11.74
N GLN A 3 -2.60 -18.20 12.73
CA GLN A 3 -3.96 -17.75 12.47
C GLN A 3 -3.88 -16.34 11.90
N TYR A 4 -3.75 -16.23 10.58
CA TYR A 4 -4.08 -15.01 9.88
C TYR A 4 -5.60 -14.83 10.01
N SER A 5 -6.03 -14.05 10.99
CA SER A 5 -7.43 -13.70 11.08
C SER A 5 -7.80 -12.91 9.83
N ALA A 6 -8.86 -13.31 9.14
CA ALA A 6 -9.34 -12.62 7.94
C ALA A 6 -9.55 -11.10 8.17
N SER A 7 -9.68 -10.67 9.44
CA SER A 7 -9.70 -9.27 9.84
C SER A 7 -8.40 -8.52 9.59
N ASP A 8 -7.23 -9.13 9.78
CA ASP A 8 -5.94 -8.46 9.58
C ASP A 8 -5.65 -8.22 8.10
N PHE A 9 -6.02 -9.18 7.25
CA PHE A 9 -5.93 -9.02 5.80
C PHE A 9 -6.86 -7.91 5.29
N LYS A 10 -8.10 -7.85 5.80
CA LYS A 10 -9.04 -6.76 5.47
C LYS A 10 -8.51 -5.39 5.89
N ARG A 11 -7.89 -5.29 7.06
CA ARG A 11 -7.26 -4.04 7.53
C ARG A 11 -6.07 -3.63 6.66
N ALA A 12 -5.21 -4.59 6.31
CA ALA A 12 -4.08 -4.34 5.41
C ALA A 12 -4.53 -3.88 4.02
N LEU A 13 -5.61 -4.46 3.48
CA LEU A 13 -6.19 -4.05 2.20
C LEU A 13 -6.80 -2.64 2.27
N LEU A 14 -7.51 -2.31 3.35
CA LEU A 14 -8.07 -0.98 3.58
C LEU A 14 -6.98 0.09 3.71
N LEU A 15 -5.93 -0.19 4.48
CA LEU A 15 -4.77 0.70 4.62
C LEU A 15 -4.05 0.87 3.29
N CYS A 16 -3.84 -0.21 2.55
CA CYS A 16 -3.27 -0.16 1.20
C CYS A 16 -4.09 0.75 0.27
N GLY A 17 -5.41 0.58 0.26
CA GLY A 17 -6.31 1.40 -0.56
C GLY A 17 -6.26 2.89 -0.21
N ILE A 18 -6.45 3.23 1.06
CA ILE A 18 -6.53 4.63 1.52
C ILE A 18 -5.17 5.31 1.43
N VAL A 19 -4.13 4.70 2.00
CA VAL A 19 -2.79 5.30 2.06
C VAL A 19 -2.14 5.30 0.67
N GLY A 20 -2.33 4.25 -0.13
CA GLY A 20 -1.83 4.20 -1.50
C GLY A 20 -2.48 5.26 -2.39
N ALA A 21 -3.81 5.43 -2.32
CA ALA A 21 -4.50 6.48 -3.06
C ALA A 21 -4.03 7.89 -2.64
N TRP A 22 -3.79 8.09 -1.35
CA TRP A 22 -3.26 9.35 -0.82
C TRP A 22 -1.83 9.63 -1.30
N LEU A 23 -0.94 8.63 -1.25
CA LEU A 23 0.43 8.74 -1.74
C LEU A 23 0.49 9.07 -3.22
N VAL A 24 -0.33 8.37 -4.03
CA VAL A 24 -0.42 8.65 -5.47
C VAL A 24 -0.89 10.08 -5.74
N ALA A 25 -1.92 10.55 -5.02
CA ALA A 25 -2.43 11.90 -5.16
C ALA A 25 -1.36 12.97 -4.84
N ILE A 26 -0.54 12.75 -3.80
CA ILE A 26 0.51 13.69 -3.41
C ILE A 26 1.74 13.60 -4.31
N ASN A 27 2.25 12.39 -4.57
CA ASN A 27 3.50 12.21 -5.30
C ASN A 27 3.35 12.45 -6.80
N GLN A 28 2.20 12.08 -7.37
CA GLN A 28 2.02 11.96 -8.82
C GLN A 28 0.78 12.71 -9.31
N GLY A 29 0.03 13.37 -8.44
CA GLY A 29 -1.18 14.09 -8.81
C GLY A 29 -0.92 15.17 -9.86
N SER A 30 0.20 15.89 -9.77
CA SER A 30 0.60 16.88 -10.77
C SER A 30 0.98 16.26 -12.12
N GLU A 31 1.70 15.14 -12.14
CA GLU A 31 2.05 14.44 -13.38
C GLU A 31 0.84 13.78 -14.06
N LEU A 32 -0.10 13.26 -13.26
CA LEU A 32 -1.38 12.74 -13.72
C LEU A 32 -2.25 13.85 -14.33
N LEU A 33 -2.33 15.01 -13.67
CA LEU A 33 -3.07 16.18 -14.17
C LEU A 33 -2.41 16.81 -15.40
N ALA A 34 -1.09 16.70 -15.52
CA ALA A 34 -0.34 17.14 -16.70
C ALA A 34 -0.46 16.17 -17.90
N GLY A 35 -1.08 15.00 -17.72
CA GLY A 35 -1.26 13.99 -18.77
C GLY A 35 0.01 13.22 -19.15
N HIS A 36 1.06 13.28 -18.32
CA HIS A 36 2.33 12.60 -18.56
C HIS A 36 2.29 11.13 -18.13
N PHE A 37 1.53 10.31 -18.86
CA PHE A 37 1.46 8.88 -18.60
C PHE A 37 2.71 8.16 -19.14
N ASN A 38 3.67 7.92 -18.25
CA ASN A 38 4.88 7.13 -18.53
C ASN A 38 4.79 5.75 -17.85
N GLY A 39 5.42 4.71 -18.40
CA GLY A 39 5.54 3.41 -17.75
C GLY A 39 6.22 3.48 -16.37
N VAL A 40 7.13 4.45 -16.18
CA VAL A 40 7.74 4.72 -14.87
C VAL A 40 6.71 5.27 -13.87
N LEU A 41 5.75 6.09 -14.33
CA LEU A 41 4.66 6.61 -13.49
C LEU A 41 3.77 5.46 -13.01
N ALA A 42 3.41 4.52 -13.90
CA ALA A 42 2.62 3.35 -13.54
C ALA A 42 3.33 2.47 -12.49
N LEU A 43 4.65 2.29 -12.60
CA LEU A 43 5.43 1.57 -11.59
C LEU A 43 5.45 2.31 -10.25
N ARG A 44 5.57 3.64 -10.26
CA ARG A 44 5.51 4.45 -9.03
C ARG A 44 4.16 4.36 -8.34
N ILE A 45 3.06 4.44 -9.10
CA ILE A 45 1.69 4.23 -8.59
C ILE A 45 1.60 2.85 -7.92
N PHE A 46 2.08 1.79 -8.59
CA PHE A 46 2.07 0.45 -8.03
C PHE A 46 2.86 0.36 -6.71
N LEU A 47 4.04 0.97 -6.64
CA LEU A 47 4.87 0.97 -5.44
C LEU A 47 4.22 1.75 -4.28
N ASP A 48 3.51 2.84 -4.58
CA ASP A 48 2.78 3.61 -3.57
C ASP A 48 1.64 2.81 -2.93
N PHE A 49 1.02 1.87 -3.65
CA PHE A 49 0.09 0.90 -3.07
C PHE A 49 0.80 -0.29 -2.41
N ALA A 50 1.87 -0.81 -3.00
CA ALA A 50 2.59 -1.97 -2.48
C ALA A 50 3.29 -1.69 -1.13
N THR A 51 3.74 -0.46 -0.92
CA THR A 51 4.43 -0.03 0.31
C THR A 51 3.55 -0.18 1.57
N PRO A 52 2.38 0.47 1.68
CA PRO A 52 1.51 0.34 2.86
C PRO A 52 1.00 -1.10 3.06
N PHE A 53 0.77 -1.86 1.98
CA PHE A 53 0.43 -3.28 2.08
C PHE A 53 1.56 -4.12 2.71
N THR A 54 2.79 -3.91 2.25
CA THR A 54 3.98 -4.60 2.76
C THR A 54 4.25 -4.23 4.20
N VAL A 55 4.21 -2.93 4.54
CA VAL A 55 4.40 -2.45 5.92
C VAL A 55 3.33 -3.00 6.85
N SER A 56 2.05 -3.03 6.43
CA SER A 56 0.98 -3.60 7.24
C SER A 56 1.17 -5.10 7.47
N SER A 57 1.55 -5.84 6.43
CA SER A 57 1.81 -7.28 6.49
C SER A 57 3.03 -7.61 7.36
N LEU A 58 4.12 -6.83 7.25
CA LEU A 58 5.32 -6.98 8.08
C LEU A 58 5.02 -6.66 9.54
N THR A 59 4.26 -5.60 9.80
CA THR A 59 3.87 -5.19 11.16
C THR A 59 3.05 -6.29 11.83
N ALA A 60 2.10 -6.89 11.11
CA ALA A 60 1.31 -8.01 11.61
C ALA A 60 2.18 -9.24 11.93
N LEU A 61 3.14 -9.57 11.05
CA LEU A 61 4.11 -10.64 11.26
C LEU A 61 5.00 -10.41 12.49
N MET A 62 5.55 -9.19 12.62
CA MET A 62 6.39 -8.83 13.76
C MET A 62 5.62 -8.88 15.09
N ARG A 63 4.36 -8.42 15.08
CA ARG A 63 3.50 -8.44 16.26
C ARG A 63 3.14 -9.87 16.70
N ASN A 64 3.02 -10.79 15.76
CA ASN A 64 2.76 -12.20 16.03
C ASN A 64 4.01 -12.93 16.57
N LYS A 65 5.21 -12.52 16.15
CA LYS A 65 6.48 -13.08 16.65
C LYS A 65 6.88 -12.58 18.04
N ALA A 66 6.30 -11.47 18.49
CA ALA A 66 6.58 -10.86 19.79
C ALA A 66 5.68 -11.36 20.94
N ASN A 67 4.68 -12.19 20.63
CA ASN A 67 3.84 -12.93 21.59
C ASN A 67 4.24 -14.40 21.62
#